data_AF-A0A3E1R8N1-F1
#
_entry.id   AF-A0A3E1R8N1-F1
#
_cell.length_a   1.000
_cell.length_b   1.000
_cell.length_c   1.000
_cell.angle_alpha   90.00
_cell.angle_beta   90.00
_cell.angle_gamma   90.00
#
_symmetry.space_group_name_H-M   'P 1'
#
loop_
_entity.id
_entity.type
_entity.pdbx_description
1 polymer ?
#
loop_
_entity_poly.entity_id
_entity_poly.type
_entity_poly.pdbx_seq_one_letter_code
_entity_poly.pdbx_strand_id
1 'polypeptide(L)'
;MQVAEQVSYWVSQNVQNAELKLDGLGQSPVEVSISLQGNEAQISFRTDEAATRDVLQGAGAQLKEMLLREGLVLTGVSVGGSGSGQADGGQRRDRQTARQGVTAPLQVARAETGVNLRGNRTGGAGRSVDLFV
;
A
#
# COMPACT_ATOMS: atom_id res chain seq x y z
N MET A 1 5.77 -17.40 -16.41
CA MET A 1 6.76 -16.82 -17.34
C MET A 1 6.26 -15.59 -18.11
N GLN A 2 4.95 -15.29 -18.21
CA GLN A 2 4.43 -14.33 -19.20
C GLN A 2 4.55 -12.82 -18.84
N VAL A 3 4.37 -12.45 -17.56
CA VAL A 3 4.28 -11.03 -17.15
C VAL A 3 5.50 -10.20 -17.53
N ALA A 4 6.69 -10.77 -17.33
CA ALA A 4 7.94 -10.04 -17.51
C ALA A 4 8.18 -9.71 -19.00
N GLU A 5 7.86 -10.63 -19.90
CA GLU A 5 7.96 -10.43 -21.35
C GLU A 5 6.93 -9.40 -21.84
N GLN A 6 5.69 -9.46 -21.34
CA GLN A 6 4.65 -8.49 -21.68
C GLN A 6 5.05 -7.05 -21.32
N VAL A 7 5.64 -6.87 -20.14
CA VAL A 7 6.06 -5.54 -19.69
C VAL A 7 7.26 -5.02 -20.50
N SER A 8 8.24 -5.87 -20.84
CA SER A 8 9.34 -5.46 -21.74
C SER A 8 8.79 -5.03 -23.12
N TYR A 9 7.80 -5.76 -23.64
CA TYR A 9 7.13 -5.37 -24.88
C TYR A 9 6.45 -4.00 -24.77
N TRP A 10 5.74 -3.71 -23.68
CA TRP A 10 5.10 -2.41 -23.46
C TRP A 10 6.12 -1.27 -23.34
N VAL A 11 7.23 -1.50 -22.66
CA VAL A 11 8.33 -0.52 -22.58
C VAL A 11 8.89 -0.23 -23.96
N SER A 12 9.10 -1.26 -24.79
CA SER A 12 9.54 -1.11 -26.18
C SER A 12 8.54 -0.33 -27.04
N GLN A 13 7.24 -0.47 -26.78
CA GLN A 13 6.16 0.26 -27.44
C GLN A 13 5.89 1.67 -26.84
N ASN A 14 6.67 2.09 -25.84
CA ASN A 14 6.44 3.32 -25.08
C ASN A 14 5.05 3.38 -24.40
N VAL A 15 4.47 2.22 -24.11
CA VAL A 15 3.19 2.08 -23.43
C VAL A 15 3.40 2.26 -21.93
N GLN A 16 2.76 3.28 -21.38
CA GLN A 16 2.86 3.62 -19.96
C GLN A 16 1.76 2.97 -19.12
N ASN A 17 0.59 2.69 -19.68
CA ASN A 17 -0.50 2.02 -18.97
C ASN A 17 -1.00 0.85 -19.80
N ALA A 18 -1.12 -0.31 -19.15
CA ALA A 18 -1.65 -1.50 -19.78
C ALA A 18 -2.36 -2.41 -18.77
N GLU A 19 -3.35 -3.17 -19.24
CA GLU A 19 -3.99 -4.22 -18.46
C GLU A 19 -3.52 -5.59 -18.97
N LEU A 20 -3.12 -6.45 -18.04
CA LEU A 20 -2.76 -7.84 -18.30
C LEU A 20 -3.74 -8.76 -17.57
N LYS A 21 -4.42 -9.63 -18.32
CA LYS A 21 -5.13 -10.76 -17.73
C LYS A 21 -4.18 -11.96 -17.66
N LEU A 22 -3.96 -12.50 -16.45
CA LEU A 22 -3.19 -13.74 -16.29
C LEU A 22 -4.11 -14.95 -16.50
N ASP A 23 -4.12 -15.48 -17.72
CA ASP A 23 -4.83 -16.72 -18.03
C ASP A 23 -4.26 -17.89 -17.21
N GLY A 24 -5.06 -18.36 -16.24
CA GLY A 24 -4.78 -19.57 -15.43
C GLY A 24 -4.53 -19.34 -13.94
N LEU A 25 -4.31 -18.09 -13.49
CA LEU A 25 -4.03 -17.80 -12.08
C LEU A 25 -4.95 -16.75 -11.46
N GLY A 26 -5.59 -15.90 -12.26
CA GLY A 26 -6.49 -14.88 -11.73
C GLY A 26 -7.78 -14.70 -12.52
N GLN A 27 -8.88 -14.56 -11.78
CA GLN A 27 -10.18 -14.22 -12.37
C GLN A 27 -10.26 -12.76 -12.80
N SER A 28 -9.42 -11.90 -12.20
CA SER A 28 -9.42 -10.45 -12.39
C SER A 28 -8.23 -10.00 -13.24
N PRO A 29 -8.41 -8.97 -14.10
CA PRO A 29 -7.31 -8.33 -14.79
C PRO A 29 -6.37 -7.65 -13.79
N VAL A 30 -5.08 -7.63 -14.11
CA VAL A 30 -4.04 -6.88 -13.41
C VAL A 30 -3.77 -5.61 -14.19
N GLU A 31 -3.91 -4.46 -13.55
CA GLU A 31 -3.51 -3.19 -14.14
C GLU A 31 -2.02 -2.94 -13.87
N VAL A 32 -1.31 -2.52 -14.91
CA VAL A 32 0.13 -2.23 -14.87
C VAL A 32 0.36 -0.81 -15.36
N SER A 33 0.90 0.02 -14.47
CA SER A 33 1.36 1.36 -14.78
C SER A 33 2.87 1.42 -14.75
N ILE A 34 3.46 1.98 -15.80
CA ILE A 34 4.88 2.10 -16.08
C ILE A 34 5.16 3.59 -16.23
N SER A 35 6.03 4.11 -15.37
CA SER A 35 6.50 5.49 -15.46
C SER A 35 7.99 5.47 -15.78
N LEU A 36 8.36 6.00 -16.95
CA LEU A 36 9.75 6.13 -17.38
C LEU A 36 10.23 7.57 -17.15
N GLN A 37 11.34 7.72 -16.43
CA GLN A 37 12.00 9.00 -16.15
C GLN A 37 13.44 8.92 -16.67
N GLY A 38 13.62 9.36 -17.92
CA GLY A 38 14.89 9.21 -18.63
C GLY A 38 15.23 7.74 -18.83
N ASN A 39 16.12 7.23 -17.99
CA ASN A 39 16.59 5.84 -18.02
C ASN A 39 16.12 5.02 -16.81
N GLU A 40 15.32 5.63 -15.92
CA GLU A 40 14.74 5.01 -14.75
C GLU A 40 13.29 4.59 -15.05
N ALA A 41 12.93 3.37 -14.69
CA ALA A 41 11.59 2.83 -14.85
C ALA A 41 11.00 2.53 -13.46
N GLN A 42 9.77 2.98 -13.24
CA GLN A 42 8.99 2.58 -12.07
C GLN A 42 7.75 1.82 -12.53
N ILE A 43 7.47 0.68 -11.91
CA ILE A 43 6.32 -0.15 -12.27
C ILE A 43 5.39 -0.30 -11.06
N SER A 44 4.11 -0.06 -11.28
CA SER A 44 3.05 -0.26 -10.30
C SER A 44 2.06 -1.29 -10.83
N PHE A 45 1.87 -2.36 -10.07
CA PHE A 45 0.89 -3.41 -10.34
C PHE A 45 -0.31 -3.24 -9.41
N ARG A 46 -1.52 -3.32 -9.94
CA ARG A 46 -2.77 -3.32 -9.17
C ARG A 46 -3.53 -4.61 -9.41
N THR A 47 -3.79 -5.37 -8.35
CA THR A 47 -4.58 -6.60 -8.41
C THR A 47 -5.38 -6.78 -7.12
N ASP A 48 -6.62 -7.25 -7.24
CA ASP A 48 -7.44 -7.61 -6.08
C ASP A 48 -7.09 -9.00 -5.51
N GLU A 49 -6.30 -9.78 -6.25
CA GLU A 49 -6.07 -11.18 -5.95
C GLU A 49 -4.72 -11.43 -5.27
N ALA A 50 -4.77 -12.00 -4.06
CA ALA A 50 -3.58 -12.27 -3.26
C ALA A 50 -2.63 -13.31 -3.90
N ALA A 51 -3.18 -14.31 -4.60
CA ALA A 51 -2.37 -15.31 -5.30
C ALA A 51 -1.54 -14.69 -6.43
N THR A 52 -2.15 -13.77 -7.18
CA THR A 52 -1.48 -13.04 -8.26
C THR A 52 -0.40 -12.10 -7.72
N ARG A 53 -0.58 -11.50 -6.55
CA ARG A 53 0.45 -10.64 -5.91
C ARG A 53 1.78 -11.36 -5.70
N ASP A 54 1.78 -12.61 -5.26
CA ASP A 54 3.02 -13.39 -5.03
C ASP A 54 3.80 -13.59 -6.35
N VAL A 55 3.07 -13.95 -7.41
CA VAL A 55 3.60 -14.11 -8.77
C VAL A 55 4.19 -12.80 -9.30
N LEU A 56 3.51 -11.67 -9.09
CA LEU A 56 3.98 -10.35 -9.49
C LEU A 56 5.25 -9.94 -8.74
N GLN A 57 5.37 -10.31 -7.46
CA GLN A 57 6.56 -10.04 -6.66
C GLN A 57 7.79 -10.80 -7.21
N GLY A 58 7.61 -12.06 -7.62
CA GLY A 58 8.64 -12.81 -8.32
C GLY A 58 8.97 -12.24 -9.71
N ALA A 59 7.95 -11.83 -10.47
CA ALA A 59 8.11 -11.24 -11.80
C ALA A 59 8.87 -9.91 -11.77
N GLY A 60 8.69 -9.09 -10.73
CA GLY A 60 9.40 -7.82 -10.57
C GLY A 60 10.92 -7.97 -10.49
N ALA A 61 11.42 -9.01 -9.81
CA ALA A 61 12.85 -9.28 -9.72
C ALA A 61 13.46 -9.63 -11.09
N GLN A 62 12.75 -10.43 -11.88
CA GLN A 62 13.16 -10.80 -13.23
C GLN A 62 13.09 -9.60 -14.19
N LEU A 63 12.04 -8.78 -14.08
CA LEU A 63 11.87 -7.54 -14.85
C LEU A 63 13.04 -6.58 -14.67
N LYS A 64 13.46 -6.37 -13.41
CA LYS A 64 14.63 -5.55 -13.08
C LYS A 64 15.85 -6.00 -13.86
N GLU A 65 16.10 -7.30 -13.89
CA GLU A 65 17.27 -7.87 -14.55
C GLU A 65 17.21 -7.73 -16.08
N MET A 66 16.02 -7.88 -16.68
CA MET A 66 15.83 -7.67 -18.11
C MET A 66 15.99 -6.21 -18.50
N LEU A 67 15.32 -5.30 -17.79
CA LEU A 67 15.44 -3.86 -18.00
C LEU A 67 16.90 -3.43 -17.87
N LEU A 68 17.61 -3.93 -16.85
CA LEU A 68 19.03 -3.65 -16.64
C LEU A 68 19.89 -4.08 -17.84
N ARG A 69 19.58 -5.23 -18.45
CA ARG A 69 20.26 -5.70 -19.68
C ARG A 69 19.98 -4.82 -20.89
N GLU A 70 18.79 -4.23 -20.97
CA GLU A 70 18.42 -3.25 -22.01
C GLU A 70 18.99 -1.85 -21.72
N GLY A 71 19.68 -1.69 -20.58
CA GLY A 71 20.27 -0.44 -20.15
C GLY A 71 19.32 0.41 -19.31
N LEU A 72 18.06 0.01 -19.10
CA LEU A 72 17.07 0.68 -18.26
C LEU A 72 17.19 0.27 -16.79
N VAL A 73 17.01 1.19 -15.85
CA VAL A 73 17.10 0.90 -14.41
C VAL A 73 15.71 0.84 -13.80
N LEU A 74 15.28 -0.33 -13.32
CA LEU A 74 14.04 -0.44 -12.56
C LEU A 74 14.27 0.08 -11.13
N THR A 75 13.75 1.27 -10.83
CA THR A 75 13.94 1.96 -9.54
C THR A 75 12.98 1.49 -8.45
N GLY A 76 11.84 0.93 -8.84
CA GLY A 76 10.87 0.40 -7.89
C GLY A 76 9.76 -0.43 -8.54
N VAL A 77 9.27 -1.40 -7.77
CA VAL A 77 8.07 -2.18 -8.08
C VAL A 77 7.10 -2.07 -6.90
N SER A 78 5.90 -1.55 -7.17
CA SER A 78 4.83 -1.46 -6.18
C SER A 78 3.73 -2.45 -6.55
N VAL A 79 3.24 -3.24 -5.59
CA VAL A 79 2.07 -4.12 -5.79
C VAL A 79 0.98 -3.71 -4.83
N GLY A 80 -0.09 -3.11 -5.35
CA GLY A 80 -1.22 -2.58 -4.59
C GLY A 80 -2.51 -3.39 -4.79
N GLY A 81 -3.33 -3.44 -3.75
CA GLY A 81 -4.73 -3.88 -3.86
C GLY A 81 -5.65 -2.70 -4.20
N SER A 82 -6.76 -2.96 -4.88
CA SER A 82 -7.75 -1.96 -5.30
C SER A 82 -8.33 -1.11 -4.15
N GLY A 83 -8.09 -1.49 -2.88
CA GLY A 83 -8.51 -0.76 -1.68
C GLY A 83 -7.43 0.07 -0.98
N SER A 84 -6.25 0.28 -1.56
CA SER A 84 -5.13 0.98 -0.89
C SER A 84 -4.56 2.09 -1.77
N GLY A 85 -5.30 3.19 -1.87
CA GLY A 85 -4.78 4.44 -2.40
C GLY A 85 -3.72 5.02 -1.47
N GLN A 86 -2.49 5.11 -1.98
CA GLN A 86 -1.43 6.07 -1.64
C GLN A 86 -1.58 6.83 -0.29
N ALA A 87 -0.81 6.41 0.71
CA ALA A 87 -0.37 7.28 1.80
C ALA A 87 1.12 7.02 2.06
N ASP A 88 1.95 7.23 1.02
CA ASP A 88 3.35 7.58 1.23
C ASP A 88 3.44 9.10 1.14
N GLY A 89 3.57 9.73 2.31
CA GLY A 89 3.50 11.17 2.46
C GLY A 89 3.69 11.59 3.91
N GLY A 90 4.93 11.55 4.41
CA GLY A 90 5.34 12.40 5.53
C GLY A 90 5.81 11.70 6.80
N GLN A 91 6.98 11.08 6.72
CA GLN A 91 7.90 10.95 7.86
C GLN A 91 8.26 12.34 8.42
N ARG A 92 7.99 12.65 9.71
CA ARG A 92 8.86 13.37 10.70
C ARG A 92 8.23 13.20 12.11
N ARG A 93 8.70 12.28 12.96
CA ARG A 93 9.86 12.39 13.88
C ARG A 93 9.76 13.55 14.89
N ASP A 94 9.75 13.17 16.16
CA ASP A 94 10.26 13.91 17.33
C ASP A 94 9.51 15.15 17.86
N ARG A 95 8.86 14.97 19.02
CA ARG A 95 9.40 15.54 20.26
C ARG A 95 8.79 14.90 21.50
N GLN A 96 9.58 14.00 22.05
CA GLN A 96 9.50 13.53 23.42
C GLN A 96 10.38 14.48 24.25
N THR A 97 9.80 15.39 25.04
CA THR A 97 10.52 16.05 26.15
C THR A 97 9.57 16.43 27.27
N ALA A 98 9.79 15.79 28.41
CA ALA A 98 9.14 15.96 29.70
C ALA A 98 9.34 17.36 30.30
N ARG A 99 8.33 17.87 31.04
CA ARG A 99 8.40 18.69 32.28
C ARG A 99 7.01 18.62 32.97
N GLN A 100 6.84 17.86 34.06
CA GLN A 100 7.08 18.19 35.48
C GLN A 100 5.87 18.80 36.21
N GLY A 101 5.45 18.11 37.30
CA GLY A 101 4.71 18.63 38.46
C GLY A 101 3.23 18.97 38.20
N VAL A 102 2.27 18.69 39.06
CA VAL A 102 2.24 19.01 40.50
C VAL A 102 1.11 18.20 41.17
N THR A 103 1.48 17.55 42.27
CA THR A 103 0.74 17.12 43.48
C THR A 103 -0.76 16.82 43.44
N ALA A 104 -1.10 15.64 43.98
CA ALA A 104 -2.40 15.25 44.51
C ALA A 104 -2.93 16.20 45.61
N PRO A 105 -4.25 16.22 45.83
CA PRO A 105 -4.73 15.96 47.17
C PRO A 105 -5.77 14.84 47.25
N LEU A 106 -5.81 14.22 48.43
CA LEU A 106 -6.72 13.18 48.86
C LEU A 106 -8.19 13.64 48.82
N GLN A 107 -9.10 12.75 48.43
CA GLN A 107 -10.46 12.77 48.96
C GLN A 107 -10.86 11.34 49.33
N VAL A 108 -10.86 11.07 50.63
CA VAL A 108 -11.48 9.89 51.24
C VAL A 108 -12.98 10.13 51.20
N ALA A 109 -13.70 9.32 50.43
CA ALA A 109 -15.16 9.19 50.56
C ALA A 109 -15.50 7.69 50.56
N ARG A 110 -16.00 7.26 51.71
CA ARG A 110 -16.41 5.91 52.04
C ARG A 110 -17.89 5.75 51.67
N ALA A 111 -18.23 4.57 51.16
CA ALA A 111 -19.58 4.05 50.87
C ALA A 111 -20.21 4.65 49.59
N GLU A 112 -20.91 3.95 48.69
CA GLU A 112 -21.84 2.83 48.86
C GLU A 112 -21.90 1.97 47.57
N THR A 113 -22.25 0.70 47.75
CA THR A 113 -22.53 -0.29 46.70
C THR A 113 -23.58 0.19 45.69
N GLY A 114 -23.17 0.28 44.42
CA GLY A 114 -24.06 0.45 43.28
C GLY A 114 -23.53 -0.33 42.08
N VAL A 115 -24.16 -1.46 41.79
CA VAL A 115 -23.90 -2.30 40.60
C VAL A 115 -24.10 -1.46 39.35
N ASN A 116 -23.02 -1.15 38.62
CA ASN A 116 -23.10 -0.60 37.27
C ASN A 116 -22.72 -1.68 36.25
N LEU A 117 -23.72 -2.07 35.48
CA LEU A 117 -23.71 -3.15 34.52
C LEU A 117 -22.71 -2.84 33.38
N ARG A 118 -21.77 -3.78 33.22
CA ARG A 118 -20.89 -3.94 32.05
C ARG A 118 -21.64 -3.71 30.75
N GLY A 119 -21.06 -2.92 29.83
CA GLY A 119 -21.47 -2.99 28.45
C GLY A 119 -20.95 -1.94 27.47
N ASN A 120 -19.80 -1.28 27.67
CA ASN A 120 -19.27 -0.41 26.60
C ASN A 120 -18.53 -1.25 25.55
N ARG A 121 -19.31 -1.77 24.61
CA ARG A 121 -18.85 -2.47 23.41
C ARG A 121 -18.43 -1.44 22.36
N THR A 122 -17.22 -1.64 21.82
CA THR A 122 -16.85 -1.51 20.39
C THR A 122 -17.23 -0.19 19.70
N GLY A 123 -16.26 0.63 19.29
CA GLY A 123 -15.36 0.27 18.20
C GLY A 123 -15.78 1.12 16.98
N GLY A 124 -14.83 1.93 16.50
CA GLY A 124 -15.09 3.08 15.64
C GLY A 124 -15.81 2.81 14.32
N ALA A 125 -16.64 3.78 13.93
CA ALA A 125 -17.10 3.96 12.58
C ALA A 125 -16.98 5.46 12.22
N GLY A 126 -15.75 5.94 12.15
CA GLY A 126 -15.40 7.15 11.42
C GLY A 126 -15.08 6.77 9.99
N ARG A 127 -16.05 6.88 9.09
CA ARG A 127 -15.78 6.95 7.65
C ARG A 127 -16.73 7.94 6.99
N SER A 128 -16.35 9.20 7.07
CA SER A 128 -16.82 10.24 6.16
C SER A 128 -16.22 9.93 4.78
N VAL A 129 -17.04 9.95 3.73
CA VAL A 129 -16.59 9.88 2.33
C VAL A 129 -16.99 11.21 1.71
N ASP A 130 -15.99 12.05 1.42
CA ASP A 130 -16.18 13.30 0.70
C ASP A 130 -15.79 13.07 -0.77
N LEU A 131 -16.77 13.20 -1.67
CA LEU A 131 -16.61 13.14 -3.12
C LEU A 131 -16.48 14.57 -3.65
N PHE A 132 -15.33 14.91 -4.24
CA PHE A 132 -15.15 16.14 -5.01
C PHE A 132 -15.03 15.79 -6.50
N VAL A 133 -15.77 16.53 -7.33
CA VAL A 133 -15.89 16.39 -8.80
C VAL A 133 -14.95 17.35 -9.52
#